data_AF-A0A1V1W743-F1
#
_entry.id   AF-A0A1V1W743-F1
#
_cell.length_a   1.000
_cell.length_b   1.000
_cell.length_c   1.000
_cell.angle_alpha   90.00
_cell.angle_beta   90.00
_cell.angle_gamma   90.00
#
_symmetry.space_group_name_H-M   'P 1'
#
loop_
_entity.id
_entity.type
_entity.pdbx_description
1 polymer ?
#
loop_
_entity_poly.entity_id
_entity_poly.type
_entity_poly.pdbx_seq_one_letter_code
_entity_poly.pdbx_strand_id
1 'polypeptide(L)'
;MTESSIADEAERYLQILADPRHEPAPRECLACYVARMLAAHGCDTTLRWAQRFRDLSSPTATGLERRLGEVGGFCDCEIFLNGYRMARHLLVRNLATDELEAPDEPPVCAGVGRTSTRPCANWQRRTRHDDW
;
A
#
# COMPACT_ATOMS: atom_id res chain seq x y z
N MET A 1 -21.34 8.05 -21.51
CA MET A 1 -19.97 8.14 -20.93
C MET A 1 -19.35 9.39 -21.49
N THR A 2 -19.23 10.45 -20.68
CA THR A 2 -18.54 11.68 -21.09
C THR A 2 -17.06 11.37 -21.26
N GLU A 3 -16.55 11.66 -22.46
CA GLU A 3 -15.13 11.59 -22.78
C GLU A 3 -14.42 12.64 -21.92
N SER A 4 -13.65 12.20 -20.93
CA SER A 4 -12.83 13.08 -20.09
C SER A 4 -11.63 13.51 -20.92
N SER A 5 -11.36 14.81 -20.99
CA SER A 5 -10.16 15.27 -21.69
C SER A 5 -8.91 14.94 -20.86
N ILE A 6 -7.74 14.93 -21.51
CA ILE A 6 -6.45 14.83 -20.80
C ILE A 6 -6.29 15.92 -19.73
N ALA A 7 -6.84 17.11 -19.97
CA ALA A 7 -6.80 18.19 -18.99
C ALA A 7 -7.62 17.85 -17.73
N ASP A 8 -8.80 17.25 -17.90
CA ASP A 8 -9.66 16.83 -16.78
C ASP A 8 -9.01 15.71 -15.97
N GLU A 9 -8.35 14.76 -16.65
CA GLU A 9 -7.60 13.68 -15.99
C GLU A 9 -6.39 14.22 -15.22
N ALA A 10 -5.63 15.13 -15.82
CA ALA A 10 -4.50 15.78 -15.19
C ALA A 10 -4.93 16.62 -13.98
N GLU A 11 -6.03 17.37 -14.08
CA GLU A 11 -6.55 18.15 -12.96
C GLU A 11 -7.01 17.26 -11.81
N ARG A 12 -7.73 16.17 -12.10
CA ARG A 12 -8.10 15.17 -11.08
C ARG A 12 -6.86 14.59 -10.40
N TYR A 13 -5.83 14.29 -11.18
CA TYR A 13 -4.57 13.79 -10.64
C TYR A 13 -3.89 14.81 -9.71
N LEU A 14 -3.83 16.08 -10.12
CA LEU A 14 -3.26 17.16 -9.30
C LEU A 14 -4.06 17.38 -8.02
N GLN A 15 -5.39 17.32 -8.06
CA GLN A 15 -6.25 17.42 -6.88
C GLN A 15 -5.97 16.29 -5.89
N ILE A 16 -5.78 15.06 -6.38
CA ILE A 16 -5.39 13.93 -5.51
C ILE A 16 -4.04 14.20 -4.85
N LEU A 17 -3.03 14.67 -5.59
CA LEU A 17 -1.69 14.92 -5.04
C LEU A 17 -1.62 16.13 -4.11
N ALA A 18 -2.49 17.12 -4.29
CA ALA A 18 -2.53 18.35 -3.50
C ALA A 18 -3.23 18.19 -2.15
N ASP A 19 -4.05 17.15 -1.96
CA ASP A 19 -4.72 16.89 -0.69
C ASP A 19 -3.73 16.36 0.36
N PRO A 20 -3.50 17.08 1.47
CA PRO A 20 -2.55 16.66 2.52
C PRO A 20 -2.90 15.32 3.17
N ARG A 21 -4.17 14.89 3.10
CA ARG A 21 -4.59 13.57 3.61
C ARG A 21 -3.97 12.42 2.81
N HIS A 22 -3.49 12.69 1.60
CA HIS A 22 -2.78 11.72 0.75
C HIS A 22 -1.26 11.76 0.92
N GLU A 23 -0.74 12.51 1.89
CA GLU A 23 0.65 12.39 2.32
C GLU A 23 0.83 11.25 3.33
N PRO A 24 2.05 10.69 3.45
CA PRO A 24 2.38 9.77 4.52
C PRO A 24 2.25 10.43 5.89
N ALA A 25 1.49 9.81 6.79
CA ALA A 25 1.39 10.30 8.16
C ALA A 25 2.70 10.07 8.93
N PRO A 26 2.97 10.82 10.01
CA PRO A 26 4.16 10.62 10.83
C PRO A 26 4.30 9.17 11.29
N ARG A 27 5.44 8.56 10.96
CA ARG A 27 5.77 7.14 11.26
C ARG A 27 4.87 6.11 10.56
N GLU A 28 4.00 6.51 9.64
CA GLU A 28 3.26 5.57 8.79
C GLU A 28 4.26 4.72 8.00
N CYS A 29 4.01 3.41 7.92
CA CYS A 29 4.85 2.53 7.13
C CYS A 29 4.39 2.51 5.67
N LEU A 30 5.31 2.17 4.77
CA LEU A 30 5.05 2.07 3.33
C LEU A 30 3.77 1.25 3.03
N ALA A 31 3.65 0.07 3.64
CA ALA A 31 2.51 -0.83 3.37
C ALA A 31 1.16 -0.26 3.85
N CYS A 32 1.10 0.40 5.01
CA CYS A 32 -0.14 1.04 5.47
C CYS A 32 -0.51 2.23 4.59
N TYR A 33 0.47 3.05 4.21
CA TYR A 33 0.25 4.17 3.29
C TYR A 33 -0.30 3.69 1.93
N VAL A 34 0.36 2.71 1.30
CA VAL A 34 -0.08 2.19 -0.01
C VAL A 34 -1.45 1.54 0.10
N ALA A 35 -1.73 0.74 1.14
CA ALA A 35 -3.05 0.13 1.32
C ALA A 35 -4.16 1.19 1.42
N ARG A 36 -3.93 2.27 2.18
CA ARG A 36 -4.85 3.40 2.31
C ARG A 36 -5.07 4.13 0.98
N MET A 37 -4.00 4.37 0.22
CA MET A 37 -4.09 5.03 -1.09
C MET A 37 -4.76 4.15 -2.14
N LEU A 38 -4.55 2.84 -2.11
CA LEU A 38 -5.27 1.88 -2.96
C LEU A 38 -6.77 1.84 -2.63
N ALA A 39 -7.13 1.84 -1.34
CA ALA A 39 -8.53 1.88 -0.93
C ALA A 39 -9.25 3.16 -1.38
N ALA A 40 -8.55 4.30 -1.42
CA ALA A 40 -9.13 5.58 -1.82
C ALA A 40 -9.13 5.82 -3.35
N HIS A 41 -8.09 5.38 -4.06
CA HIS A 41 -7.83 5.80 -5.45
C HIS A 41 -7.58 4.64 -6.42
N GLY A 42 -7.54 3.40 -5.93
CA GLY A 42 -7.20 2.24 -6.72
C GLY A 42 -5.74 2.21 -7.19
N CYS A 43 -5.46 1.23 -8.03
CA CYS A 43 -4.16 1.03 -8.68
C CYS A 43 -4.23 1.45 -10.15
N ASP A 44 -3.21 2.16 -10.63
CA ASP A 44 -3.04 2.52 -12.04
C ASP A 44 -2.04 1.61 -12.77
N THR A 45 -1.80 0.42 -12.23
CA THR A 45 -0.80 -0.57 -12.70
C THR A 45 0.65 -0.12 -12.59
N THR A 46 0.94 0.94 -11.82
CA THR A 46 2.30 1.40 -11.52
C THR A 46 2.59 1.37 -10.01
N LEU A 47 3.82 1.73 -9.61
CA LEU A 47 4.24 1.92 -8.22
C LEU A 47 4.04 3.37 -7.75
N ARG A 48 3.03 4.07 -8.27
CA ARG A 48 2.77 5.50 -8.03
C ARG A 48 2.79 5.85 -6.54
N TRP A 49 2.06 5.10 -5.72
CA TRP A 49 1.96 5.37 -4.29
C TRP A 49 3.26 4.99 -3.57
N ALA A 50 3.87 3.85 -3.89
CA ALA A 50 5.15 3.48 -3.30
C ALA A 50 6.27 4.49 -3.60
N GLN A 51 6.33 5.02 -4.82
CA GLN A 51 7.28 6.08 -5.22
C GLN A 51 7.00 7.39 -4.49
N ARG A 52 5.73 7.82 -4.43
CA ARG A 52 5.36 9.01 -3.66
C ARG A 52 5.75 8.90 -2.18
N PHE A 53 5.53 7.74 -1.56
CA PHE A 53 5.97 7.50 -0.17
C PHE A 53 7.48 7.66 -0.03
N ARG A 54 8.27 7.06 -0.94
CA ARG A 54 9.73 7.20 -0.96
C ARG A 54 10.12 8.67 -1.07
N ASP A 55 9.56 9.40 -2.02
CA ASP A 55 9.97 10.77 -2.31
C ASP A 55 9.65 11.73 -1.15
N LEU A 56 8.60 11.46 -0.37
CA LEU A 56 8.22 12.27 0.79
C LEU A 56 8.88 11.82 2.10
N SER A 57 9.07 10.52 2.32
CA SER A 57 9.49 9.97 3.62
C SER A 57 10.93 9.49 3.66
N SER A 58 11.45 8.99 2.53
CA SER A 58 12.79 8.40 2.45
C SER A 58 13.41 8.53 1.05
N PRO A 59 13.76 9.75 0.59
CA PRO A 59 14.22 9.98 -0.78
C PRO A 59 15.47 9.18 -1.18
N THR A 60 16.29 8.81 -0.19
CA THR A 60 17.51 8.03 -0.38
C THR A 60 17.29 6.53 -0.53
N ALA A 61 16.05 6.04 -0.40
CA ALA A 61 15.72 4.63 -0.63
C ALA A 61 15.60 4.29 -2.12
N THR A 62 16.65 4.57 -2.89
CA THR A 62 16.75 4.38 -4.34
C THR A 62 16.58 2.91 -4.77
N GLY A 63 16.80 1.95 -3.87
CA GLY A 63 16.55 0.54 -4.10
C GLY A 63 15.14 0.07 -3.74
N LEU A 64 14.15 0.96 -3.55
CA LEU A 64 12.80 0.56 -3.16
C LEU A 64 12.10 -0.26 -4.24
N GLU A 65 11.99 0.22 -5.49
CA GLU A 65 11.26 -0.52 -6.53
C GLU A 65 11.88 -1.90 -6.77
N ARG A 66 13.21 -1.98 -6.79
CA ARG A 66 13.92 -3.27 -6.91
C ARG A 66 13.53 -4.26 -5.82
N ARG A 67 13.46 -3.82 -4.55
CA ARG A 67 13.04 -4.67 -3.42
C ARG A 67 11.57 -5.05 -3.46
N LEU A 68 10.71 -4.20 -4.01
CA LEU A 68 9.31 -4.54 -4.26
C LEU A 68 9.19 -5.59 -5.38
N GLY A 69 9.97 -5.44 -6.46
CA GLY A 69 10.05 -6.43 -7.53
C GLY A 69 10.55 -7.81 -7.05
N GLU A 70 11.48 -7.86 -6.09
CA GLU A 70 11.92 -9.12 -5.44
C GLU A 70 10.80 -9.87 -4.70
N VAL A 71 9.70 -9.20 -4.38
CA VAL A 71 8.49 -9.81 -3.79
C VAL A 71 7.31 -9.83 -4.76
N GLY A 72 7.57 -9.61 -6.05
CA GLY A 72 6.57 -9.62 -7.11
C GLY A 72 5.68 -8.37 -7.17
N GLY A 73 6.07 -7.26 -6.54
CA GLY A 73 5.36 -5.98 -6.58
C GLY A 73 5.85 -5.07 -7.70
N PHE A 74 5.21 -5.10 -8.87
CA PHE A 74 5.46 -4.21 -10.00
C PHE A 74 4.37 -3.14 -10.17
N CYS A 75 3.19 -3.34 -9.59
CA CYS A 75 2.21 -2.29 -9.25
C CYS A 75 2.01 -2.19 -7.73
N ASP A 76 1.43 -1.07 -7.26
CA ASP A 76 1.03 -0.90 -5.86
C ASP A 76 0.10 -2.03 -5.38
N CYS A 77 -0.78 -2.52 -6.26
CA CYS A 77 -1.66 -3.66 -5.99
C CYS A 77 -0.92 -4.97 -5.67
N GLU A 78 0.13 -5.26 -6.43
CA GLU A 78 0.90 -6.50 -6.34
C GLU A 78 1.76 -6.56 -5.08
N ILE A 79 2.02 -5.42 -4.43
CA ILE A 79 2.63 -5.39 -3.10
C ILE A 79 1.82 -6.27 -2.13
N PHE A 80 0.50 -6.31 -2.24
CA PHE A 80 -0.38 -7.10 -1.37
C PHE A 80 -0.85 -8.43 -1.99
N LEU A 81 -0.96 -8.49 -3.32
CA LEU A 81 -1.28 -9.75 -4.00
C LEU A 81 -0.12 -10.75 -3.86
N ASN A 82 1.12 -10.29 -4.05
CA ASN A 82 2.30 -11.14 -4.16
C ASN A 82 3.25 -11.01 -2.96
N GLY A 83 3.44 -9.80 -2.43
CA GLY A 83 4.55 -9.53 -1.52
C GLY A 83 4.24 -9.66 -0.03
N TYR A 84 3.11 -9.09 0.41
CA TYR A 84 2.76 -8.95 1.81
C TYR A 84 1.30 -9.28 2.04
N ARG A 85 1.00 -9.88 3.19
CA ARG A 85 -0.38 -10.10 3.66
C ARG A 85 -0.52 -9.54 5.06
N MET A 86 -1.76 -9.31 5.50
CA MET A 86 -2.01 -8.90 6.88
C MET A 86 -1.49 -9.99 7.83
N ALA A 87 -0.88 -9.56 8.93
CA ALA A 87 -0.36 -10.46 9.95
C ALA A 87 -1.50 -11.31 10.53
N ARG A 88 -1.28 -12.62 10.67
CA ARG A 88 -2.35 -13.59 11.02
C ARG A 88 -3.10 -13.23 12.31
N HIS A 89 -2.41 -12.62 13.27
CA HIS A 89 -3.00 -12.23 14.57
C HIS A 89 -3.98 -11.04 14.48
N LEU A 90 -4.05 -10.37 13.32
CA LEU A 90 -4.99 -9.27 13.05
C LEU A 90 -6.19 -9.74 12.23
N LEU A 91 -6.18 -10.97 11.72
CA LEU A 91 -7.31 -11.53 10.99
C LEU A 91 -8.44 -11.86 11.95
N VAL A 92 -9.66 -11.66 11.48
CA VAL A 92 -10.89 -11.99 12.21
C VAL A 92 -11.51 -13.24 11.62
N ARG A 93 -12.12 -14.06 12.48
CA ARG A 93 -12.83 -15.27 12.02
C ARG A 93 -14.20 -14.88 11.50
N ASN A 94 -14.48 -15.19 10.25
CA ASN A 94 -15.82 -15.10 9.68
C ASN A 94 -16.68 -16.25 10.25
N LEU A 95 -17.78 -15.91 10.93
CA LEU A 95 -18.63 -16.91 11.60
C LEU A 95 -19.46 -17.75 10.61
N ALA A 96 -19.70 -17.24 9.40
CA ALA A 96 -20.48 -17.94 8.38
C ALA A 96 -19.63 -18.95 7.59
N THR A 97 -18.36 -18.62 7.32
CA THR A 97 -17.46 -19.45 6.49
C THR A 97 -16.43 -20.24 7.30
N ASP A 98 -16.20 -19.89 8.58
CA ASP A 98 -15.09 -20.39 9.39
C ASP A 98 -13.70 -20.02 8.82
N GLU A 99 -13.62 -19.03 7.94
CA GLU A 99 -12.37 -18.57 7.36
C GLU A 99 -11.81 -17.37 8.11
N LEU A 100 -10.48 -17.18 8.02
CA LEU A 100 -9.82 -15.98 8.54
C LEU A 100 -9.78 -14.91 7.45
N GLU A 101 -10.36 -13.76 7.75
CA GLU A 101 -10.49 -12.64 6.83
C GLU A 101 -9.86 -11.37 7.42
N ALA A 102 -9.58 -10.39 6.56
CA ALA A 102 -9.19 -9.07 7.03
C ALA A 102 -10.36 -8.42 7.80
N PRO A 103 -10.10 -7.64 8.85
CA PRO A 103 -11.15 -6.90 9.54
C PRO A 103 -11.76 -5.85 8.62
N ASP A 104 -13.06 -5.55 8.82
CA ASP A 104 -13.78 -4.51 8.08
C ASP A 104 -13.11 -3.14 8.22
N GLU A 105 -12.65 -2.83 9.44
CA GLU A 105 -11.86 -1.65 9.72
C GLU A 105 -10.36 -2.00 9.72
N PRO A 106 -9.55 -1.33 8.88
CA PRO A 106 -8.12 -1.62 8.83
C PRO A 106 -7.45 -1.27 10.17
N PRO A 107 -6.55 -2.12 10.68
CA PRO A 107 -5.86 -1.84 11.93
C PRO A 107 -4.99 -0.59 11.83
N VAL A 108 -4.91 0.19 12.91
CA VAL A 108 -4.01 1.34 13.01
C VAL A 108 -2.58 0.91 12.71
N CYS A 109 -1.86 1.72 11.93
CA CYS A 109 -0.46 1.43 11.60
C CYS A 109 0.38 1.28 12.87
N ALA A 110 1.06 0.15 13.04
CA ALA A 110 1.97 -0.07 14.17
C ALA A 110 3.23 0.83 14.13
N GLY A 111 3.43 1.55 13.02
CA GLY A 111 4.45 2.56 12.85
C GLY A 111 5.86 2.00 12.57
N VAL A 112 6.71 2.86 12.01
CA VAL A 112 8.13 2.57 11.72
C VAL A 112 9.00 3.79 12.05
N GLY A 113 10.33 3.66 11.86
CA GLY A 113 11.24 4.80 11.91
C GLY A 113 10.97 5.79 10.76
N ARG A 114 11.29 7.08 10.97
CA ARG A 114 10.93 8.18 10.04
C ARG A 114 11.33 7.96 8.58
N THR A 115 12.48 7.33 8.34
CA THR A 115 13.02 7.06 6.99
C THR A 115 12.89 5.59 6.58
N SER A 116 12.11 4.80 7.31
CA SER A 116 11.92 3.38 7.00
C SER A 116 10.95 3.20 5.84
N THR A 117 11.36 2.41 4.86
CA THR A 117 10.47 1.91 3.78
C THR A 117 10.02 0.47 4.02
N ARG A 118 10.24 -0.07 5.23
CA ARG A 118 9.77 -1.40 5.60
C ARG A 118 8.30 -1.36 6.02
N PRO A 119 7.55 -2.45 5.83
CA PRO A 119 6.25 -2.61 6.49
C PRO A 119 6.38 -2.58 8.02
N CYS A 120 5.29 -2.19 8.69
CA CYS A 120 5.14 -2.32 10.14
C CYS A 120 4.65 -3.74 10.51
N ALA A 121 4.47 -4.01 11.81
CA ALA A 121 4.04 -5.32 12.32
C ALA A 121 2.67 -5.81 11.82
N ASN A 122 1.86 -4.93 11.20
CA ASN A 122 0.57 -5.33 10.62
C ASN A 122 0.72 -6.19 9.36
N TRP A 123 1.90 -6.23 8.76
CA TRP A 123 2.15 -6.92 7.50
C TRP A 123 3.24 -7.96 7.66
N GLN A 124 2.98 -9.15 7.13
CA GLN A 124 3.94 -10.23 7.04
C GLN A 124 4.26 -10.50 5.58
N ARG A 125 5.54 -10.73 5.28
CA ARG A 125 5.98 -11.12 3.94
C ARG A 125 5.35 -12.46 3.58
N ARG A 126 4.78 -12.59 2.39
CA ARG A 126 4.36 -13.87 1.85
C ARG A 126 5.59 -14.75 1.64
N THR A 127 5.50 -16.00 2.07
CA THR A 127 6.52 -17.01 1.82
C THR A 127 6.02 -17.98 0.76
N ARG A 128 6.93 -18.66 0.06
CA ARG A 128 6.56 -19.68 -0.95
C ARG A 128 5.70 -20.83 -0.39
N HIS A 129 5.63 -20.99 0.94
CA HIS A 129 4.83 -22.03 1.59
C HIS A 129 3.39 -21.60 1.89
N ASP A 130 3.03 -20.34 1.62
CA ASP A 130 1.70 -19.81 1.91
C ASP A 130 0.65 -20.11 0.83
N ASP A 131 1.08 -20.74 -0.28
CA ASP A 131 0.24 -21.08 -1.44
C ASP A 131 -0.12 -22.59 -1.50
N TRP A 132 0.13 -23.37 -0.44
CA TRP A 132 -0.18 -24.81 -0.35
C TRP A 132 -1.23 -25.13 0.72
#